data_AF-A0A957HAM1-F1
#
_entry.id   AF-A0A957HAM1-F1
#
_cell.length_a   1.000
_cell.length_b   1.000
_cell.length_c   1.000
_cell.angle_alpha   90.00
_cell.angle_beta   90.00
_cell.angle_gamma   90.00
#
_symmetry.space_group_name_H-M   'P 1'
#
loop_
_entity.id
_entity.type
_entity.pdbx_description
1 polymer ?
#
loop_
_entity_poly.entity_id
_entity_poly.type
_entity_poly.pdbx_seq_one_letter_code
_entity_poly.pdbx_strand_id
1 'polypeptide(L)'
;MTEIILNGFAKTEQTFSYLLLPFDVPPQTARIDVQYEYSAAIGSDPHLSGGNTVDIGIFDPRGTQFHSPGFRGWSGSARQALYIATDSATPGYLQGPIQAGTWSVCLGLYKIAPQGCDYKVTIELTPAQETAGQVEFPPRMPLNSTPVPAARNPDGWYTGELHCHTYHSDGDSAPLDVVRKAEALGLDFLAIMDHNTISHQVELNRIQTPLMLIPGYEVTTFNGHWNIWGDGTWIDFRILTAEQMSSAIQAAVNQGYLVSCNHPRPYGPPWTFEEVEGFHCVEVWNGPWPLLNETCLAFWEAKLREGKRFSAVGGSDCH
;
A
#
# COMPACT_ATOMS: atom_id res chain seq x y z
N MET A 1 13.42 -13.83 25.01
CA MET A 1 13.61 -12.83 23.94
C MET A 1 14.79 -13.31 23.12
N THR A 2 14.62 -13.42 21.81
CA THR A 2 15.67 -13.90 20.90
C THR A 2 15.96 -12.77 19.92
N GLU A 3 17.24 -12.41 19.76
CA GLU A 3 17.69 -11.40 18.80
C GLU A 3 18.33 -12.10 17.59
N ILE A 4 18.01 -11.61 16.39
CA ILE A 4 18.57 -12.05 15.11
C ILE A 4 19.08 -10.82 14.38
N ILE A 5 20.31 -10.87 13.88
CA ILE A 5 20.92 -9.77 13.12
C ILE A 5 21.24 -10.28 11.71
N LEU A 6 20.68 -9.60 10.70
CA LEU A 6 20.93 -9.86 9.28
C LEU A 6 21.69 -8.67 8.70
N ASN A 7 22.93 -8.89 8.30
CA ASN A 7 23.75 -7.88 7.63
C ASN A 7 23.90 -8.24 6.15
N GLY A 8 24.03 -7.22 5.31
CA GLY A 8 24.36 -7.45 3.91
C GLY A 8 24.68 -6.18 3.16
N PHE A 9 24.83 -6.35 1.84
CA PHE A 9 25.20 -5.29 0.92
C PHE A 9 24.32 -5.36 -0.32
N ALA A 10 23.65 -4.26 -0.65
CA ALA A 10 22.89 -4.09 -1.89
C ALA A 10 23.75 -3.33 -2.90
N LYS A 11 23.86 -3.89 -4.11
CA LYS A 11 24.60 -3.27 -5.21
C LYS A 11 23.70 -2.31 -5.99
N THR A 12 24.31 -1.31 -6.63
CA THR A 12 23.64 -0.33 -7.47
C THR A 12 22.77 -0.97 -8.56
N GLU A 13 23.21 -2.09 -9.14
CA GLU A 13 22.47 -2.80 -10.19
C GLU A 13 21.18 -3.46 -9.69
N GLN A 14 20.98 -3.52 -8.37
CA GLN A 14 19.77 -4.03 -7.73
C GLN A 14 18.75 -2.91 -7.45
N THR A 15 19.01 -1.67 -7.86
CA THR A 15 18.02 -0.58 -7.78
C THR A 15 16.73 -1.00 -8.50
N PHE A 16 15.58 -0.65 -7.92
CA PHE A 16 14.25 -1.06 -8.34
C PHE A 16 14.01 -2.57 -8.29
N SER A 17 14.54 -3.22 -7.24
CA SER A 17 14.26 -4.62 -6.94
C SER A 17 13.92 -4.83 -5.46
N TYR A 18 13.57 -6.07 -5.13
CA TYR A 18 13.19 -6.48 -3.77
C TYR A 18 14.13 -7.56 -3.25
N LEU A 19 14.68 -7.34 -2.06
CA LEU A 19 15.52 -8.31 -1.37
C LEU A 19 14.73 -8.97 -0.25
N LEU A 20 14.68 -10.30 -0.24
CA LEU A 20 14.03 -11.08 0.81
C LEU A 20 15.08 -11.65 1.76
N LEU A 21 14.92 -11.35 3.04
CA LEU A 21 15.82 -11.75 4.11
C LEU A 21 15.10 -12.74 5.03
N PRO A 22 15.29 -14.06 4.84
CA PRO A 22 14.59 -15.07 5.62
C PRO A 22 15.11 -15.16 7.05
N PHE A 23 14.21 -15.43 8.00
CA PHE A 23 14.54 -15.72 9.39
C PHE A 23 13.50 -16.67 10.01
N ASP A 24 13.92 -17.46 10.98
CA ASP A 24 13.04 -18.45 11.62
C ASP A 24 12.36 -17.89 12.86
N VAL A 25 11.04 -18.03 12.91
CA VAL A 25 10.21 -17.69 14.07
C VAL A 25 9.83 -18.97 14.80
N PRO A 26 10.22 -19.14 16.09
CA PRO A 26 9.89 -20.33 16.84
C PRO A 26 8.41 -20.34 17.23
N PRO A 27 7.86 -21.53 17.56
CA PRO A 27 6.54 -21.65 18.16
C PRO A 27 6.39 -20.76 19.40
N GLN A 28 5.15 -20.32 19.66
CA GLN A 28 4.80 -19.48 20.81
C GLN A 28 5.47 -18.09 20.82
N THR A 29 5.88 -17.57 19.65
CA THR A 29 6.24 -16.15 19.51
C THR A 29 4.96 -15.30 19.55
N ALA A 30 4.94 -14.25 20.38
CA ALA A 30 3.80 -13.34 20.54
C ALA A 30 4.02 -11.98 19.86
N ARG A 31 5.28 -11.61 19.60
CA ARG A 31 5.63 -10.36 18.92
C ARG A 31 6.96 -10.49 18.18
N ILE A 32 7.00 -9.87 17.00
CA ILE A 32 8.19 -9.69 16.16
C ILE A 32 8.41 -8.18 16.06
N ASP A 33 9.56 -7.70 16.52
CA ASP A 33 10.03 -6.34 16.28
C ASP A 33 11.13 -6.40 15.22
N VAL A 34 11.10 -5.48 14.25
CA VAL A 34 12.12 -5.36 13.21
C VAL A 34 12.56 -3.91 13.14
N GLN A 35 13.86 -3.69 13.22
CA GLN A 35 14.50 -2.40 12.96
C GLN A 35 15.55 -2.58 11.88
N TYR A 36 15.75 -1.57 11.04
CA TYR A 36 16.85 -1.58 10.08
C TYR A 36 17.56 -0.23 9.99
N GLU A 37 18.83 -0.31 9.63
CA GLU A 37 19.71 0.82 9.37
C GLU A 37 20.52 0.53 8.10
N TYR A 38 20.87 1.57 7.35
CA TYR A 38 21.64 1.42 6.13
C TYR A 38 22.51 2.65 5.84
N SER A 39 23.60 2.43 5.11
CA SER A 39 24.61 3.48 4.88
C SER A 39 24.08 4.60 3.99
N ALA A 40 24.58 5.83 4.18
CA ALA A 40 24.29 7.01 3.35
C ALA A 40 22.79 7.27 3.09
N ALA A 41 21.94 7.11 4.11
CA ALA A 41 20.49 7.28 3.98
C ALA A 41 20.08 8.70 3.53
N ILE A 42 19.17 8.77 2.57
CA ILE A 42 18.51 9.98 2.09
C ILE A 42 16.99 9.75 1.98
N GLY A 43 16.22 10.83 1.96
CA GLY A 43 14.78 10.79 1.77
C GLY A 43 14.36 10.29 0.38
N SER A 44 13.08 9.90 0.28
CA SER A 44 12.46 9.41 -0.94
C SER A 44 12.24 10.49 -2.00
N ASP A 45 12.29 11.78 -1.66
CA ASP A 45 12.14 12.91 -2.60
C ASP A 45 12.95 12.68 -3.89
N PRO A 46 12.33 12.65 -5.08
CA PRO A 46 12.98 12.30 -6.34
C PRO A 46 14.16 13.24 -6.72
N HIS A 47 14.25 14.43 -6.13
CA HIS A 47 15.35 15.37 -6.35
C HIS A 47 16.58 15.07 -5.48
N LEU A 48 16.44 14.25 -4.43
CA LEU A 48 17.57 13.79 -3.62
C LEU A 48 18.29 12.63 -4.31
N SER A 49 19.61 12.75 -4.46
CA SER A 49 20.47 11.78 -5.14
C SER A 49 21.79 11.57 -4.39
N GLY A 50 22.57 10.55 -4.80
CA GLY A 50 23.90 10.25 -4.25
C GLY A 50 23.90 9.44 -2.94
N GLY A 51 22.73 9.18 -2.37
CA GLY A 51 22.54 8.33 -1.19
C GLY A 51 21.60 7.16 -1.45
N ASN A 52 21.21 6.49 -0.37
CA ASN A 52 20.36 5.31 -0.38
C ASN A 52 18.95 5.61 0.15
N THR A 53 17.93 4.99 -0.43
CA THR A 53 16.57 4.91 0.10
C THR A 53 16.12 3.47 -0.02
N VAL A 54 15.94 2.82 1.13
CA VAL A 54 15.56 1.42 1.23
C VAL A 54 14.24 1.34 1.97
N ASP A 55 13.25 0.72 1.37
CA ASP A 55 11.93 0.51 1.93
C ASP A 55 11.86 -0.78 2.76
N ILE A 56 10.88 -0.91 3.66
CA ILE A 56 10.72 -2.10 4.50
C ILE A 56 9.29 -2.68 4.49
N GLY A 57 9.22 -4.00 4.42
CA GLY A 57 8.02 -4.80 4.62
C GLY A 57 8.35 -6.18 5.17
N ILE A 58 7.32 -7.03 5.32
CA ILE A 58 7.49 -8.35 5.90
C ILE A 58 6.45 -9.35 5.40
N PHE A 59 6.89 -10.59 5.21
CA PHE A 59 6.08 -11.74 4.83
C PHE A 59 6.20 -12.85 5.87
N ASP A 60 5.12 -13.60 6.06
CA ASP A 60 5.04 -14.74 6.96
C ASP A 60 5.20 -16.09 6.21
N PRO A 61 5.16 -17.24 6.92
CA PRO A 61 5.42 -18.55 6.34
C PRO A 61 4.42 -18.99 5.26
N ARG A 62 3.33 -18.26 5.03
CA ARG A 62 2.37 -18.55 3.94
C ARG A 62 2.93 -18.20 2.56
N GLY A 63 4.11 -17.58 2.48
CA GLY A 63 4.91 -17.48 1.26
C GLY A 63 5.39 -16.08 0.94
N THR A 64 6.37 -16.01 0.05
CA THR A 64 6.97 -14.75 -0.45
C THR A 64 6.88 -14.63 -1.96
N GLN A 65 6.40 -15.66 -2.66
CA GLN A 65 6.20 -15.64 -4.10
C GLN A 65 5.21 -14.53 -4.49
N PHE A 66 5.29 -14.08 -5.74
CA PHE A 66 4.33 -13.11 -6.29
C PHE A 66 2.89 -13.65 -6.13
N HIS A 67 1.96 -12.83 -5.64
CA HIS A 67 0.58 -13.20 -5.26
C HIS A 67 0.44 -14.16 -4.07
N SER A 68 1.50 -14.40 -3.31
CA SER A 68 1.40 -15.22 -2.09
C SER A 68 0.55 -14.53 -1.01
N PRO A 69 -0.19 -15.30 -0.19
CA PRO A 69 -1.00 -14.76 0.90
C PRO A 69 -0.18 -14.39 2.15
N GLY A 70 1.15 -14.49 2.09
CA GLY A 70 2.04 -14.28 3.23
C GLY A 70 2.33 -12.82 3.56
N PHE A 71 1.82 -11.87 2.79
CA PHE A 71 2.02 -10.44 3.07
C PHE A 71 1.53 -10.06 4.47
N ARG A 72 2.37 -9.33 5.21
CA ARG A 72 2.05 -8.83 6.56
C ARG A 72 2.21 -7.33 6.74
N GLY A 73 2.71 -6.61 5.75
CA GLY A 73 2.74 -5.16 5.76
C GLY A 73 3.92 -4.56 5.03
N TRP A 74 3.79 -3.26 4.79
CA TRP A 74 4.72 -2.41 4.08
C TRP A 74 4.61 -1.00 4.63
N SER A 75 5.72 -0.27 4.72
CA SER A 75 5.72 1.14 5.12
C SER A 75 6.55 2.03 4.19
N GLY A 76 6.98 1.50 3.04
CA GLY A 76 7.98 2.17 2.23
C GLY A 76 9.22 2.50 3.07
N SER A 77 9.75 3.70 2.86
CA SER A 77 10.83 4.30 3.65
C SER A 77 10.31 5.28 4.72
N ALA A 78 9.00 5.31 4.98
CA ALA A 78 8.40 6.17 5.99
C ALA A 78 8.77 5.77 7.44
N ARG A 79 9.24 4.54 7.64
CA ARG A 79 9.57 3.98 8.96
C ARG A 79 10.91 3.26 8.95
N GLN A 80 11.65 3.37 10.05
CA GLN A 80 12.91 2.64 10.29
C GLN A 80 12.74 1.41 11.20
N ALA A 81 11.54 1.24 11.76
CA ALA A 81 11.19 0.11 12.60
C ALA A 81 9.69 -0.20 12.50
N LEU A 82 9.36 -1.46 12.74
CA LEU A 82 8.00 -1.98 12.79
C LEU A 82 7.91 -3.06 13.88
N TYR A 83 6.70 -3.33 14.33
CA TYR A 83 6.39 -4.52 15.09
C TYR A 83 5.08 -5.15 14.63
N ILE A 84 4.98 -6.46 14.78
CA ILE A 84 3.76 -7.24 14.60
C ILE A 84 3.55 -8.07 15.86
N ALA A 85 2.40 -7.87 16.50
CA ALA A 85 1.94 -8.68 17.61
C ALA A 85 0.58 -9.33 17.28
N THR A 86 0.13 -10.17 18.19
CA THR A 86 -1.18 -10.84 18.07
C THR A 86 -2.37 -9.88 18.17
N ASP A 87 -2.23 -8.80 18.93
CA ASP A 87 -3.31 -7.87 19.30
C ASP A 87 -3.20 -6.48 18.64
N SER A 88 -2.01 -6.14 18.15
CA SER A 88 -1.65 -4.84 17.59
C SER A 88 -0.44 -4.96 16.65
N ALA A 89 -0.24 -3.95 15.80
CA ALA A 89 0.93 -3.84 14.95
C ALA A 89 1.23 -2.37 14.69
N THR A 90 2.44 -2.08 14.19
CA THR A 90 2.76 -0.77 13.64
C THR A 90 1.81 -0.45 12.47
N PRO A 91 1.30 0.80 12.32
CA PRO A 91 0.51 1.15 11.14
C PRO A 91 1.26 0.87 9.85
N GLY A 92 0.55 0.31 8.87
CA GLY A 92 1.14 -0.30 7.66
C GLY A 92 1.25 -1.83 7.74
N TYR A 93 1.10 -2.42 8.94
CA TYR A 93 1.26 -3.86 9.18
C TYR A 93 0.00 -4.51 9.77
N LEU A 94 -0.19 -5.79 9.43
CA LEU A 94 -1.33 -6.60 9.85
C LEU A 94 -1.00 -7.34 11.15
N GLN A 95 -1.68 -6.94 12.22
CA GLN A 95 -1.76 -7.71 13.46
C GLN A 95 -2.45 -9.07 13.25
N GLY A 96 -2.28 -9.97 14.20
CA GLY A 96 -2.97 -11.26 14.22
C GLY A 96 -1.98 -12.41 14.45
N PRO A 97 -2.36 -13.65 14.12
CA PRO A 97 -1.58 -14.84 14.45
C PRO A 97 -0.12 -14.76 14.02
N ILE A 98 0.79 -15.17 14.90
CA ILE A 98 2.21 -15.31 14.59
C ILE A 98 2.51 -16.80 14.43
N GLN A 99 2.69 -17.19 13.16
CA GLN A 99 2.97 -18.57 12.80
C GLN A 99 4.46 -18.88 13.02
N ALA A 100 4.74 -20.06 13.58
CA ALA A 100 6.09 -20.59 13.55
C ALA A 100 6.50 -20.91 12.11
N GLY A 101 7.78 -20.78 11.81
CA GLY A 101 8.35 -21.07 10.49
C GLY A 101 9.19 -19.93 9.95
N THR A 102 9.51 -20.00 8.66
CA THR A 102 10.36 -19.01 8.02
C THR A 102 9.55 -17.79 7.59
N TRP A 103 9.83 -16.66 8.22
CA TRP A 103 9.38 -15.34 7.82
C TRP A 103 10.41 -14.69 6.91
N SER A 104 10.09 -13.58 6.27
CA SER A 104 11.06 -12.81 5.49
C SER A 104 10.83 -11.32 5.63
N VAL A 105 11.86 -10.59 6.05
CA VAL A 105 11.89 -9.13 5.86
C VAL A 105 12.09 -8.86 4.37
N CYS A 106 11.30 -7.95 3.81
CA CYS A 106 11.41 -7.52 2.43
C CYS A 106 11.95 -6.10 2.39
N LEU A 107 13.10 -5.91 1.74
CA LEU A 107 13.69 -4.60 1.50
C LEU A 107 13.43 -4.16 0.05
N GLY A 108 12.79 -3.01 -0.15
CA GLY A 108 12.64 -2.39 -1.47
C GLY A 108 13.81 -1.46 -1.76
N LEU A 109 14.55 -1.72 -2.83
CA LEU A 109 15.76 -0.97 -3.16
C LEU A 109 15.43 0.22 -4.06
N TYR A 110 14.81 1.26 -3.51
CA TYR A 110 14.31 2.41 -4.30
C TYR A 110 15.45 3.27 -4.87
N LYS A 111 16.44 3.64 -4.04
CA LYS A 111 17.65 4.35 -4.48
C LYS A 111 18.87 3.66 -3.90
N ILE A 112 19.81 3.26 -4.75
CA ILE A 112 21.10 2.71 -4.32
C ILE A 112 22.22 3.56 -4.92
N ALA A 113 23.05 4.14 -4.06
CA ALA A 113 24.17 4.98 -4.45
C ALA A 113 25.22 4.17 -5.23
N PRO A 114 26.06 4.81 -6.08
CA PRO A 114 27.04 4.10 -6.91
C PRO A 114 27.99 3.17 -6.13
N GLN A 115 28.31 3.53 -4.88
CA GLN A 115 29.13 2.74 -3.96
C GLN A 115 28.39 1.55 -3.31
N GLY A 116 27.09 1.38 -3.59
CA GLY A 116 26.21 0.41 -2.94
C GLY A 116 25.69 0.87 -1.58
N CYS A 117 25.04 -0.07 -0.89
CA CYS A 117 24.34 0.16 0.36
C CYS A 117 24.60 -1.01 1.32
N ASP A 118 25.36 -0.75 2.38
CA ASP A 118 25.43 -1.66 3.54
C ASP A 118 24.14 -1.51 4.33
N TYR A 119 23.55 -2.63 4.75
CA TYR A 119 22.38 -2.63 5.60
C TYR A 119 22.54 -3.61 6.76
N LYS A 120 21.85 -3.30 7.86
CA LYS A 120 21.68 -4.17 9.02
C LYS A 120 20.22 -4.18 9.44
N VAL A 121 19.65 -5.37 9.54
CA VAL A 121 18.31 -5.62 10.05
C VAL A 121 18.43 -6.35 11.39
N THR A 122 17.83 -5.78 12.43
CA THR A 122 17.76 -6.37 13.77
C THR A 122 16.33 -6.82 14.02
N ILE A 123 16.16 -8.08 14.40
CA ILE A 123 14.86 -8.70 14.64
C ILE A 123 14.84 -9.22 16.07
N GLU A 124 13.85 -8.79 16.85
CA GLU A 124 13.63 -9.27 18.19
C GLU A 124 12.34 -10.09 18.25
N LEU A 125 12.44 -11.30 18.81
CA LEU A 125 11.32 -12.22 18.98
C LEU A 125 10.97 -12.32 20.45
N THR A 126 9.76 -11.89 20.79
CA THR A 126 9.23 -11.97 22.16
C THR A 126 8.30 -13.17 22.28
N PRO A 127 8.60 -14.15 23.17
CA PRO A 127 7.73 -15.29 23.40
C PRO A 127 6.45 -14.87 24.14
N ALA A 128 5.38 -15.64 23.95
CA ALA A 128 4.16 -15.50 24.71
C ALA A 128 4.42 -15.78 26.20
N GLN A 129 3.85 -14.97 27.09
CA GLN A 129 3.94 -15.19 28.55
C GLN A 129 3.04 -16.34 29.02
N GLU A 130 1.96 -16.60 28.29
CA GLU A 130 1.02 -17.71 28.50
C GLU A 130 0.68 -18.36 27.16
N THR A 131 0.14 -19.58 27.18
CA THR A 131 -0.45 -20.20 25.98
C THR A 131 -1.65 -19.36 25.54
N ALA A 132 -1.43 -18.43 24.62
CA ALA A 132 -2.50 -17.64 24.04
C ALA A 132 -3.51 -18.58 23.37
N GLY A 133 -4.79 -18.28 23.53
CA GLY A 133 -5.85 -18.94 22.77
C GLY A 133 -5.67 -18.74 21.26
N GLN A 134 -6.53 -19.37 20.46
CA GLN A 134 -6.52 -19.12 19.02
C GLN A 134 -6.79 -17.64 18.74
N VAL A 135 -5.78 -16.95 18.21
CA VAL A 135 -5.90 -15.59 17.70
C VAL A 135 -6.41 -15.68 16.27
N GLU A 136 -7.27 -14.74 15.87
CA GLU A 136 -7.72 -14.60 14.49
C GLU A 136 -7.24 -13.25 13.91
N PHE A 137 -7.15 -13.16 12.59
CA PHE A 137 -6.93 -11.87 11.95
C PHE A 137 -8.17 -10.98 12.19
N PRO A 138 -7.99 -9.71 12.59
CA PRO A 138 -9.13 -8.84 12.80
C PRO A 138 -9.90 -8.60 11.48
N PRO A 139 -11.23 -8.43 11.53
CA PRO A 139 -12.01 -8.17 10.34
C PRO A 139 -11.64 -6.80 9.77
N ARG A 140 -11.40 -6.76 8.46
CA ARG A 140 -11.25 -5.52 7.69
C ARG A 140 -12.61 -5.01 7.23
N MET A 141 -12.62 -3.75 6.80
CA MET A 141 -13.79 -3.10 6.26
C MET A 141 -14.33 -3.90 5.06
N PRO A 142 -15.57 -4.41 5.12
CA PRO A 142 -16.16 -5.12 4.00
C PRO A 142 -16.61 -4.14 2.92
N LEU A 143 -16.70 -4.61 1.68
CA LEU A 143 -17.44 -3.93 0.64
C LEU A 143 -18.93 -4.20 0.90
N ASN A 144 -19.57 -3.28 1.62
CA ASN A 144 -20.99 -3.35 1.89
C ASN A 144 -21.73 -2.23 1.16
N SER A 145 -22.99 -2.49 0.81
CA SER A 145 -23.89 -1.48 0.24
C SER A 145 -24.55 -0.63 1.34
N THR A 146 -24.04 -0.64 2.58
CA THR A 146 -24.70 -0.05 3.75
C THR A 146 -23.74 0.84 4.54
N PRO A 147 -24.09 2.11 4.82
CA PRO A 147 -25.41 2.70 4.64
C PRO A 147 -25.74 3.02 3.18
N VAL A 148 -26.90 2.53 2.71
CA VAL A 148 -27.53 3.08 1.52
C VAL A 148 -27.99 4.49 1.91
N PRO A 149 -27.64 5.55 1.15
CA PRO A 149 -28.20 6.86 1.39
C PRO A 149 -29.72 6.77 1.49
N ALA A 150 -30.31 7.26 2.59
CA ALA A 150 -31.75 7.16 2.84
C ALA A 150 -32.59 7.81 1.72
N ALA A 151 -31.98 8.77 1.01
CA ALA A 151 -32.48 9.33 -0.24
C ALA A 151 -31.30 9.53 -1.20
N ARG A 152 -31.53 9.30 -2.49
CA ARG A 152 -30.61 9.77 -3.53
C ARG A 152 -30.63 11.30 -3.54
N ASN A 153 -29.49 11.93 -3.79
CA ASN A 153 -29.45 13.38 -4.00
C ASN A 153 -30.44 13.74 -5.12
N PRO A 154 -31.28 14.79 -4.96
CA PRO A 154 -32.34 15.11 -5.92
C PRO A 154 -31.86 15.33 -7.36
N ASP A 155 -30.60 15.73 -7.52
CA ASP A 155 -29.92 15.94 -8.80
C ASP A 155 -29.12 14.72 -9.27
N GLY A 156 -29.01 13.67 -8.46
CA GLY A 156 -28.29 12.43 -8.75
C GLY A 156 -26.78 12.51 -8.60
N TRP A 157 -26.23 13.65 -8.16
CA TRP A 157 -24.78 13.84 -8.00
C TRP A 157 -24.34 13.53 -6.58
N TYR A 158 -23.19 12.88 -6.44
CA TYR A 158 -22.52 12.65 -5.17
C TYR A 158 -21.13 13.27 -5.23
N THR A 159 -20.69 13.79 -4.11
CA THR A 159 -19.36 14.38 -3.91
C THR A 159 -18.54 13.47 -3.01
N GLY A 160 -17.27 13.28 -3.30
CA GLY A 160 -16.44 12.41 -2.47
C GLY A 160 -14.98 12.42 -2.84
N GLU A 161 -14.22 11.69 -2.04
CA GLU A 161 -12.78 11.53 -2.15
C GLU A 161 -12.47 10.07 -2.52
N LEU A 162 -11.63 9.86 -3.54
CA LEU A 162 -11.27 8.53 -4.04
C LEU A 162 -9.79 8.19 -3.84
N HIS A 163 -8.98 9.15 -3.40
CA HIS A 163 -7.54 8.98 -3.23
C HIS A 163 -6.99 9.93 -2.15
N CYS A 164 -6.73 9.39 -0.96
CA CYS A 164 -6.06 10.06 0.15
C CYS A 164 -5.35 9.04 1.04
N HIS A 165 -4.40 9.49 1.86
CA HIS A 165 -3.54 8.63 2.68
C HIS A 165 -3.68 8.93 4.16
N THR A 166 -3.20 7.99 4.99
CA THR A 166 -3.14 8.11 6.45
C THR A 166 -1.75 7.75 6.94
N TYR A 167 -1.56 7.74 8.27
CA TYR A 167 -0.34 7.24 8.87
C TYR A 167 -0.03 5.76 8.57
N HIS A 168 -0.95 5.00 7.95
CA HIS A 168 -0.69 3.60 7.61
C HIS A 168 0.27 3.46 6.44
N SER A 169 0.43 4.48 5.59
CA SER A 169 1.59 4.62 4.70
C SER A 169 2.46 5.81 5.12
N ASP A 170 2.19 6.97 4.55
CA ASP A 170 3.04 8.17 4.52
C ASP A 170 2.25 9.47 4.70
N GLY A 171 0.95 9.35 5.01
CA GLY A 171 0.17 10.46 5.54
C GLY A 171 0.47 10.75 7.02
N ASP A 172 -0.01 11.90 7.50
CA ASP A 172 0.22 12.39 8.87
C ASP A 172 -0.99 12.20 9.80
N SER A 173 -2.14 11.84 9.23
CA SER A 173 -3.44 11.83 9.90
C SER A 173 -3.94 10.42 10.18
N ALA A 174 -4.69 10.25 11.28
CA ALA A 174 -5.35 8.98 11.58
C ALA A 174 -6.54 8.72 10.64
N PRO A 175 -6.90 7.46 10.35
CA PRO A 175 -8.11 7.16 9.58
C PRO A 175 -9.38 7.85 10.11
N LEU A 176 -9.52 7.94 11.44
CA LEU A 176 -10.64 8.66 12.06
C LEU A 176 -10.63 10.16 11.75
N ASP A 177 -9.46 10.80 11.78
CA ASP A 177 -9.35 12.23 11.50
C ASP A 177 -9.68 12.55 10.04
N VAL A 178 -9.23 11.70 9.11
CA VAL A 178 -9.58 11.80 7.68
C VAL A 178 -11.09 11.63 7.48
N VAL A 179 -11.73 10.66 8.14
CA VAL A 179 -13.20 10.48 8.12
C VAL A 179 -13.92 11.73 8.65
N ARG A 180 -13.49 12.28 9.79
CA ARG A 180 -14.12 13.50 10.36
C ARG A 180 -13.91 14.72 9.47
N LYS A 181 -12.76 14.80 8.78
CA LYS A 181 -12.51 15.85 7.80
C LYS A 181 -13.45 15.75 6.60
N ALA A 182 -13.64 14.55 6.05
CA ALA A 182 -14.57 14.30 4.96
C ALA A 182 -16.02 14.63 5.36
N GLU A 183 -16.45 14.27 6.57
CA GLU A 183 -17.77 14.66 7.12
C GLU A 183 -17.91 16.18 7.22
N ALA A 184 -16.90 16.88 7.74
CA ALA A 184 -16.91 18.33 7.88
C ALA A 184 -16.94 19.07 6.52
N LEU A 185 -16.41 18.44 5.47
CA LEU A 185 -16.48 18.92 4.09
C LEU A 185 -17.83 18.61 3.41
N GLY A 186 -18.69 17.81 4.06
CA GLY A 186 -19.98 17.42 3.51
C GLY A 186 -19.89 16.40 2.37
N LEU A 187 -18.83 15.58 2.34
CA LEU A 187 -18.69 14.51 1.35
C LEU A 187 -19.75 13.42 1.58
N ASP A 188 -20.11 12.71 0.51
CA ASP A 188 -21.03 11.57 0.53
C ASP A 188 -20.26 10.24 0.67
N PHE A 189 -19.04 10.16 0.13
CA PHE A 189 -18.20 8.96 0.15
C PHE A 189 -16.70 9.29 0.32
N LEU A 190 -15.96 8.30 0.81
CA LEU A 190 -14.52 8.41 1.06
C LEU A 190 -13.82 7.07 0.79
N ALA A 191 -12.75 7.11 0.00
CA ALA A 191 -11.77 6.03 -0.13
C ALA A 191 -10.41 6.49 0.38
N ILE A 192 -9.91 5.82 1.43
CA ILE A 192 -8.54 5.94 1.92
C ILE A 192 -7.71 4.87 1.22
N MET A 193 -6.57 5.27 0.67
CA MET A 193 -5.83 4.52 -0.33
C MET A 193 -4.35 4.33 0.03
N ASP A 194 -4.03 4.10 1.31
CA ASP A 194 -2.63 3.97 1.78
C ASP A 194 -1.78 3.03 0.91
N HIS A 195 -0.55 3.43 0.65
CA HIS A 195 0.36 2.70 -0.24
C HIS A 195 0.63 1.25 0.23
N ASN A 196 0.32 0.29 -0.65
CA ASN A 196 0.67 -1.12 -0.58
C ASN A 196 0.18 -1.90 0.65
N THR A 197 -0.66 -1.29 1.50
CA THR A 197 -1.14 -1.88 2.74
C THR A 197 -2.67 -1.83 2.83
N ILE A 198 -3.23 -2.84 3.49
CA ILE A 198 -4.66 -2.94 3.79
C ILE A 198 -4.93 -2.84 5.30
N SER A 199 -3.94 -2.40 6.08
CA SER A 199 -4.02 -2.37 7.54
C SER A 199 -4.98 -1.31 8.08
N HIS A 200 -5.10 -0.15 7.41
CA HIS A 200 -6.04 0.93 7.78
C HIS A 200 -7.49 0.45 7.76
N GLN A 201 -7.82 -0.55 6.93
CA GLN A 201 -9.17 -1.09 6.82
C GLN A 201 -9.64 -1.78 8.11
N VAL A 202 -8.72 -2.24 8.97
CA VAL A 202 -9.06 -2.77 10.30
C VAL A 202 -9.59 -1.67 11.22
N GLU A 203 -8.99 -0.48 11.16
CA GLU A 203 -9.44 0.68 11.92
C GLU A 203 -10.74 1.24 11.35
N LEU A 204 -10.84 1.40 10.02
CA LEU A 204 -12.05 1.88 9.35
C LEU A 204 -13.28 1.02 9.67
N ASN A 205 -13.12 -0.29 9.75
CA ASN A 205 -14.21 -1.21 10.09
C ASN A 205 -14.85 -0.94 11.47
N ARG A 206 -14.17 -0.21 12.35
CA ARG A 206 -14.64 0.13 13.69
C ARG A 206 -15.26 1.53 13.75
N ILE A 207 -15.08 2.35 12.70
CA ILE A 207 -15.54 3.73 12.68
C ILE A 207 -17.01 3.78 12.27
N GLN A 208 -17.82 4.42 13.11
CA GLN A 208 -19.21 4.76 12.78
C GLN A 208 -19.23 6.14 12.11
N THR A 209 -19.78 6.18 10.90
CA THR A 209 -19.86 7.38 10.06
C THR A 209 -21.09 7.29 9.14
N PRO A 210 -21.71 8.43 8.76
CA PRO A 210 -22.71 8.47 7.70
C PRO A 210 -22.10 8.38 6.29
N LEU A 211 -20.78 8.53 6.13
CA LEU A 211 -20.12 8.40 4.83
C LEU A 211 -20.23 6.98 4.27
N MET A 212 -20.36 6.86 2.96
CA MET A 212 -20.08 5.60 2.27
C MET A 212 -18.56 5.42 2.20
N LEU A 213 -18.01 4.57 3.06
CA LEU A 213 -16.61 4.19 3.00
C LEU A 213 -16.41 3.17 1.88
N ILE A 214 -15.42 3.42 1.02
CA ILE A 214 -15.05 2.54 -0.09
C ILE A 214 -13.73 1.86 0.28
N PRO A 215 -13.69 0.52 0.44
CA PRO A 215 -12.45 -0.17 0.76
C PRO A 215 -11.52 -0.14 -0.44
N GLY A 216 -10.23 0.04 -0.17
CA GLY A 216 -9.22 0.10 -1.21
C GLY A 216 -7.84 0.33 -0.63
N TYR A 217 -6.88 0.49 -1.54
CA TYR A 217 -5.49 0.88 -1.28
C TYR A 217 -4.83 1.21 -2.62
N GLU A 218 -3.78 2.01 -2.58
CA GLU A 218 -2.95 2.27 -3.75
C GLU A 218 -1.87 1.22 -3.88
N VAL A 219 -1.73 0.63 -5.06
CA VAL A 219 -0.59 -0.20 -5.41
C VAL A 219 0.48 0.68 -6.03
N THR A 220 1.54 0.88 -5.27
CA THR A 220 2.69 1.73 -5.60
C THR A 220 3.86 0.87 -6.05
N THR A 221 4.25 1.04 -7.30
CA THR A 221 5.36 0.32 -7.94
C THR A 221 6.46 1.31 -8.35
N PHE A 222 7.64 0.81 -8.72
CA PHE A 222 8.69 1.65 -9.32
C PHE A 222 8.32 2.23 -10.69
N ASN A 223 7.24 1.74 -11.30
CA ASN A 223 6.86 1.92 -12.70
C ASN A 223 5.44 2.50 -12.86
N GLY A 224 4.95 3.17 -11.82
CA GLY A 224 3.63 3.80 -11.77
C GLY A 224 2.79 3.31 -10.61
N HIS A 225 1.74 4.06 -10.30
CA HIS A 225 0.80 3.73 -9.25
C HIS A 225 -0.59 3.44 -9.83
N TRP A 226 -1.37 2.66 -9.09
CA TRP A 226 -2.74 2.34 -9.47
C TRP A 226 -3.60 2.04 -8.24
N ASN A 227 -4.82 2.59 -8.22
CA ASN A 227 -5.77 2.35 -7.16
C ASN A 227 -6.57 1.07 -7.38
N ILE A 228 -6.84 0.37 -6.28
CA ILE A 228 -7.76 -0.75 -6.22
C ILE A 228 -8.87 -0.41 -5.23
N TRP A 229 -10.12 -0.37 -5.70
CA TRP A 229 -11.28 -0.29 -4.82
C TRP A 229 -11.93 -1.67 -4.69
N GLY A 230 -11.80 -2.26 -3.51
CA GLY A 230 -12.21 -3.63 -3.17
C GLY A 230 -11.79 -4.05 -1.75
N ASP A 231 -12.43 -5.08 -1.20
CA ASP A 231 -12.30 -5.51 0.20
C ASP A 231 -11.62 -6.88 0.42
N GLY A 232 -11.41 -7.68 -0.62
CA GLY A 232 -10.83 -9.03 -0.47
C GLY A 232 -9.31 -9.04 -0.35
N THR A 233 -8.61 -9.97 -1.01
CA THR A 233 -7.18 -10.18 -0.77
C THR A 233 -6.31 -9.06 -1.33
N TRP A 234 -5.19 -8.83 -0.64
CA TRP A 234 -4.10 -7.97 -1.10
C TRP A 234 -3.56 -8.43 -2.45
N ILE A 235 -3.19 -7.46 -3.28
CA ILE A 235 -2.60 -7.59 -4.60
C ILE A 235 -1.16 -7.11 -4.51
N ASP A 236 -0.27 -7.89 -5.09
CA ASP A 236 1.15 -7.73 -4.91
C ASP A 236 1.70 -6.55 -5.71
N PHE A 237 2.33 -5.60 -5.03
CA PHE A 237 2.92 -4.39 -5.63
C PHE A 237 4.31 -4.63 -6.23
N ARG A 238 4.91 -5.81 -6.03
CA ARG A 238 6.28 -6.13 -6.48
C ARG A 238 6.34 -6.42 -7.98
N ILE A 239 5.78 -5.50 -8.76
CA ILE A 239 5.56 -5.56 -10.20
C ILE A 239 6.73 -4.89 -10.91
N LEU A 240 7.47 -5.68 -11.69
CA LEU A 240 8.65 -5.27 -12.43
C LEU A 240 8.48 -5.45 -13.95
N THR A 241 7.48 -6.20 -14.40
CA THR A 241 7.22 -6.45 -15.82
C THR A 241 5.75 -6.24 -16.18
N ALA A 242 5.47 -6.01 -17.46
CA ALA A 242 4.11 -5.85 -17.97
C ALA A 242 3.24 -7.11 -17.78
N GLU A 243 3.84 -8.30 -17.83
CA GLU A 243 3.15 -9.57 -17.53
C GLU A 243 2.72 -9.64 -16.07
N GLN A 244 3.58 -9.20 -15.15
CA GLN A 244 3.23 -9.12 -13.73
C GLN A 244 2.13 -8.10 -13.48
N MET A 245 2.19 -6.93 -14.13
CA MET A 245 1.13 -5.91 -14.04
C MET A 245 -0.21 -6.46 -14.56
N SER A 246 -0.20 -7.08 -15.74
CA SER A 246 -1.39 -7.72 -16.32
C SER A 246 -1.96 -8.81 -15.41
N SER A 247 -1.09 -9.61 -14.80
CA SER A 247 -1.49 -10.64 -13.83
C SER A 247 -2.09 -10.04 -12.56
N ALA A 248 -1.54 -8.94 -12.05
CA ALA A 248 -2.04 -8.25 -10.85
C ALA A 248 -3.41 -7.61 -11.10
N ILE A 249 -3.59 -6.94 -12.24
CA ILE A 249 -4.88 -6.41 -12.67
C ILE A 249 -5.90 -7.54 -12.77
N GLN A 250 -5.57 -8.65 -13.45
CA GLN A 250 -6.48 -9.77 -13.58
C GLN A 250 -6.85 -10.38 -12.21
N ALA A 251 -5.91 -10.46 -11.27
CA ALA A 251 -6.17 -10.93 -9.91
C ALA A 251 -7.11 -10.00 -9.14
N ALA A 252 -7.02 -8.68 -9.33
CA ALA A 252 -7.95 -7.70 -8.77
C ALA A 252 -9.34 -7.82 -9.41
N VAL A 253 -9.42 -7.85 -10.74
CA VAL A 253 -10.69 -7.96 -11.49
C VAL A 253 -11.42 -9.27 -11.18
N ASN A 254 -10.71 -10.38 -11.03
CA ASN A 254 -11.31 -11.68 -10.67
C ASN A 254 -11.96 -11.67 -9.27
N GLN A 255 -11.55 -10.76 -8.39
CA GLN A 255 -12.17 -10.56 -7.08
C GLN A 255 -13.33 -9.55 -7.13
N GLY A 256 -13.64 -9.00 -8.30
CA GLY A 256 -14.70 -8.02 -8.49
C GLY A 256 -14.29 -6.58 -8.22
N TYR A 257 -12.99 -6.29 -8.17
CA TYR A 257 -12.50 -4.95 -7.84
C TYR A 257 -12.55 -3.99 -9.04
N LEU A 258 -12.73 -2.71 -8.72
CA LEU A 258 -12.49 -1.63 -9.66
C LEU A 258 -11.03 -1.19 -9.55
N VAL A 259 -10.41 -0.85 -10.68
CA VAL A 259 -8.98 -0.52 -10.75
C VAL A 259 -8.75 0.73 -11.59
N SER A 260 -7.81 1.57 -11.19
CA SER A 260 -7.49 2.85 -11.83
C SER A 260 -6.02 2.99 -12.11
N CYS A 261 -5.64 3.45 -13.31
CA CYS A 261 -4.31 4.03 -13.50
C CYS A 261 -4.27 5.39 -12.81
N ASN A 262 -3.36 5.58 -11.85
CA ASN A 262 -3.29 6.81 -11.08
C ASN A 262 -2.41 7.84 -11.77
N HIS A 263 -2.85 9.09 -11.71
CA HIS A 263 -2.17 10.33 -12.12
C HIS A 263 -0.94 10.13 -13.03
N PRO A 264 -1.10 9.71 -14.31
CA PRO A 264 0.03 9.45 -15.20
C PRO A 264 0.73 10.76 -15.56
N ARG A 265 1.78 11.10 -14.82
CA ARG A 265 2.51 12.38 -14.91
C ARG A 265 4.03 12.19 -14.80
N PRO A 266 4.84 13.12 -15.34
CA PRO A 266 6.29 12.98 -15.40
C PRO A 266 7.04 13.16 -14.06
N TYR A 267 6.40 13.70 -13.02
CA TYR A 267 7.00 13.91 -11.70
C TYR A 267 6.31 12.98 -10.69
N GLY A 268 6.89 11.80 -10.56
CA GLY A 268 6.36 10.57 -9.95
C GLY A 268 6.96 9.38 -10.69
N PRO A 269 6.83 8.12 -10.24
CA PRO A 269 7.23 7.00 -11.07
C PRO A 269 6.37 7.03 -12.34
N PRO A 270 6.97 7.22 -13.53
CA PRO A 270 6.21 7.29 -14.75
C PRO A 270 5.45 5.98 -14.95
N TRP A 271 4.23 6.05 -15.45
CA TRP A 271 3.51 4.86 -15.87
C TRP A 271 4.22 4.23 -17.07
N THR A 272 5.03 3.19 -16.86
CA THR A 272 5.83 2.56 -17.93
C THR A 272 5.16 1.33 -18.56
N PHE A 273 3.97 0.96 -18.09
CA PHE A 273 3.19 -0.16 -18.59
C PHE A 273 2.15 0.30 -19.63
N GLU A 274 2.59 1.00 -20.68
CA GLU A 274 1.71 1.61 -21.68
C GLU A 274 0.88 0.59 -22.49
N GLU A 275 1.41 -0.62 -22.64
CA GLU A 275 0.80 -1.75 -23.33
C GLU A 275 -0.23 -2.50 -22.49
N VAL A 276 -0.24 -2.29 -21.17
CA VAL A 276 -1.12 -3.03 -20.27
C VAL A 276 -2.53 -2.48 -20.33
N GLU A 277 -3.49 -3.39 -20.46
CA GLU A 277 -4.92 -3.12 -20.50
C GLU A 277 -5.63 -3.68 -19.26
N GLY A 278 -6.95 -3.48 -19.18
CA GLY A 278 -7.78 -4.00 -18.09
C GLY A 278 -8.07 -3.01 -16.96
N PHE A 279 -7.52 -1.80 -17.02
CA PHE A 279 -7.97 -0.70 -16.16
C PHE A 279 -9.42 -0.32 -16.44
N HIS A 280 -10.15 0.08 -15.40
CA HIS A 280 -11.52 0.57 -15.54
C HIS A 280 -11.56 2.10 -15.49
N CYS A 281 -10.62 2.70 -14.76
CA CYS A 281 -10.55 4.12 -14.52
C CYS A 281 -9.16 4.70 -14.88
N VAL A 282 -9.13 6.00 -15.10
CA VAL A 282 -7.91 6.81 -15.12
C VAL A 282 -8.15 7.99 -14.20
N GLU A 283 -7.23 8.22 -13.27
CA GLU A 283 -7.25 9.41 -12.43
C GLU A 283 -6.77 10.61 -13.23
N VAL A 284 -7.74 11.44 -13.63
CA VAL A 284 -7.52 12.62 -14.46
C VAL A 284 -7.29 13.85 -13.60
N TRP A 285 -7.85 13.88 -12.40
CA TRP A 285 -7.70 14.98 -11.45
C TRP A 285 -7.08 14.45 -10.16
N ASN A 286 -5.79 14.73 -9.97
CA ASN A 286 -5.09 14.44 -8.73
C ASN A 286 -4.57 15.74 -8.09
N GLY A 287 -4.96 16.01 -6.84
CA GLY A 287 -4.59 17.22 -6.12
C GLY A 287 -5.04 18.53 -6.80
N PRO A 288 -4.37 19.68 -6.54
CA PRO A 288 -4.70 20.94 -7.17
C PRO A 288 -4.56 20.91 -8.70
N TRP A 289 -5.62 21.32 -9.42
CA TRP A 289 -5.68 21.27 -10.90
C TRP A 289 -4.44 21.81 -11.65
N PRO A 290 -3.83 22.95 -11.27
CA PRO A 290 -2.67 23.49 -11.98
C PRO A 290 -1.41 22.59 -11.94
N LEU A 291 -1.40 21.54 -11.12
CA LEU A 291 -0.27 20.62 -10.97
C LEU A 291 -0.37 19.44 -11.95
N LEU A 292 -0.28 19.74 -13.25
CA LEU A 292 -0.08 18.75 -14.33
C LEU A 292 -1.27 17.82 -14.63
N ASN A 293 -2.47 18.12 -14.12
CA ASN A 293 -3.67 17.36 -14.47
C ASN A 293 -4.04 17.46 -15.96
N GLU A 294 -3.56 18.49 -16.67
CA GLU A 294 -3.66 18.54 -18.15
C GLU A 294 -2.96 17.38 -18.85
N THR A 295 -1.84 16.87 -18.28
CA THR A 295 -1.15 15.68 -18.82
C THR A 295 -1.98 14.42 -18.61
N CYS A 296 -2.57 14.26 -17.43
CA CYS A 296 -3.45 13.14 -17.12
C CYS A 296 -4.72 13.15 -17.99
N LEU A 297 -5.30 14.34 -18.19
CA LEU A 297 -6.44 14.54 -19.09
C LEU A 297 -6.09 14.18 -20.54
N ALA A 298 -4.96 14.66 -21.06
CA ALA A 298 -4.51 14.35 -22.40
C ALA A 298 -4.28 12.85 -22.62
N PHE A 299 -3.71 12.15 -21.62
CA PHE A 299 -3.55 10.69 -21.63
C PHE A 299 -4.91 9.99 -21.74
N TRP A 300 -5.88 10.35 -20.89
CA TRP A 300 -7.22 9.78 -20.92
C TRP A 300 -7.94 10.05 -22.24
N GLU A 301 -7.89 11.29 -22.76
CA GLU A 301 -8.47 11.65 -24.06
C GLU A 301 -7.87 10.85 -25.22
N ALA A 302 -6.55 10.63 -25.22
CA ALA A 302 -5.88 9.82 -26.24
C ALA A 302 -6.45 8.39 -26.25
N LYS A 303 -6.62 7.78 -25.08
CA LYS A 303 -7.24 6.46 -24.96
C LYS A 303 -8.69 6.44 -25.43
N LEU A 304 -9.47 7.50 -25.19
CA LEU A 304 -10.82 7.61 -25.74
C LEU A 304 -10.85 7.66 -27.27
N ARG A 305 -9.90 8.39 -27.89
CA ARG A 305 -9.72 8.48 -29.34
C ARG A 305 -9.30 7.13 -29.96
N GLU A 306 -8.57 6.31 -29.22
CA GLU A 306 -8.25 4.90 -29.58
C GLU A 306 -9.48 3.97 -29.48
N GLY A 307 -10.64 4.47 -29.02
CA GLY A 307 -11.86 3.67 -28.86
C GLY A 307 -11.99 3.00 -27.49
N LYS A 308 -11.02 3.18 -26.59
CA LYS A 308 -11.11 2.69 -25.21
C LYS A 308 -12.13 3.52 -24.42
N ARG A 309 -12.66 2.96 -23.32
CA ARG A 309 -13.65 3.61 -22.46
C ARG A 309 -13.24 3.41 -21.02
N PHE A 310 -12.64 4.44 -20.45
CA PHE A 310 -12.24 4.48 -19.04
C PHE A 310 -13.03 5.57 -18.33
N SER A 311 -13.46 5.30 -17.10
CA SER A 311 -14.06 6.34 -16.27
C SER A 311 -12.98 7.30 -15.80
N ALA A 312 -13.19 8.60 -15.99
CA ALA A 312 -12.34 9.60 -15.37
C ALA A 312 -12.68 9.68 -13.88
N VAL A 313 -11.66 9.60 -13.02
CA VAL A 313 -11.79 9.76 -11.57
C VAL A 313 -10.87 10.86 -11.09
N GLY A 314 -11.04 11.26 -9.83
CA GLY A 314 -10.12 12.19 -9.18
C GLY A 314 -10.12 12.04 -7.66
N GLY A 315 -9.05 12.55 -7.05
CA GLY A 315 -8.84 12.57 -5.62
C GLY A 315 -7.79 13.60 -5.22
N SER A 316 -7.70 13.91 -3.93
CA SER A 316 -6.79 14.94 -3.44
C SER A 316 -5.33 14.50 -3.36
N ASP A 317 -5.07 13.20 -3.21
CA ASP A 317 -3.75 12.64 -2.89
C ASP A 317 -3.16 13.28 -1.62
N CYS A 318 -4.03 13.64 -0.66
CA CYS A 318 -3.55 14.27 0.55
C CYS A 318 -2.85 13.24 1.44
N HIS A 319 -1.76 13.68 2.06
CA HIS A 319 -0.93 12.94 3.00
C HIS A 319 -1.03 13.67 4.35
#